data_AF-A0A1G1FKI8-F1
#
_entry.id   AF-A0A1G1FKI8-F1
#
_cell.length_a   1.000
_cell.length_b   1.000
_cell.length_c   1.000
_cell.angle_alpha   90.00
_cell.angle_beta   90.00
_cell.angle_gamma   90.00
#
_symmetry.space_group_name_H-M   'P 1'
#
loop_
_entity.id
_entity.type
_entity.pdbx_description
1 polymer ?
#
loop_
_entity_poly.entity_id
_entity_poly.type
_entity_poly.pdbx_seq_one_letter_code
_entity_poly.pdbx_strand_id
1 'polypeptide(L)'
;MGKSIFLIALLTFGLLSTVYGEKPKDEWDIADLQTKRLAPTALSELPKNIIRELQMRGCTIPQTYDNPKPHNVIHGEFAKKGRSDWAILCSKNMVSVILIFWGGAEKNVSEIAEMPDKTFLQGIGGGKIGYSRAITVVGKKFIMDHYKVYGGLKPPPIDHEGIDDAFIEKGSSVHYYYRGNWLELTGAD
;
A
#
# COMPACT_ATOMS: atom_id res chain seq x y z
N MET A 1 -17.45 79.49 -6.29
CA MET A 1 -16.29 79.07 -7.11
C MET A 1 -15.18 78.64 -6.17
N GLY A 2 -15.01 77.34 -5.98
CA GLY A 2 -13.96 76.76 -5.14
C GLY A 2 -13.68 75.34 -5.61
N LYS A 3 -12.51 75.13 -6.20
CA LYS A 3 -12.00 73.82 -6.65
C LYS A 3 -11.32 73.14 -5.45
N SER A 4 -11.53 71.83 -5.25
CA SER A 4 -10.62 70.95 -4.50
C SER A 4 -10.96 69.50 -4.88
N ILE A 5 -10.25 68.95 -5.88
CA ILE A 5 -9.16 67.96 -5.77
C ILE A 5 -9.69 66.57 -5.37
N PHE A 6 -9.88 65.72 -6.39
CA PHE A 6 -10.00 64.28 -6.23
C PHE A 6 -8.60 63.68 -6.05
N LEU A 7 -8.31 63.11 -4.88
CA LEU A 7 -7.19 62.18 -4.69
C LEU A 7 -7.64 60.80 -5.20
N ILE A 8 -7.03 60.31 -6.27
CA ILE A 8 -7.12 58.91 -6.68
C ILE A 8 -5.99 58.17 -5.97
N ALA A 9 -6.33 57.35 -4.97
CA ALA A 9 -5.39 56.42 -4.36
C ALA A 9 -5.26 55.17 -5.24
N LEU A 10 -4.13 55.01 -5.91
CA LEU A 10 -3.76 53.74 -6.56
C LEU A 10 -3.32 52.75 -5.48
N LEU A 11 -4.19 51.79 -5.15
CA LEU A 11 -3.86 50.62 -4.34
C LEU A 11 -3.20 49.56 -5.23
N THR A 12 -1.88 49.49 -5.21
CA THR A 12 -1.13 48.37 -5.78
C THR A 12 -1.22 47.17 -4.83
N PHE A 13 -2.09 46.20 -5.15
CA PHE A 13 -2.15 44.91 -4.47
C PHE A 13 -0.91 44.10 -4.88
N GLY A 14 0.13 44.12 -4.05
CA GLY A 14 1.30 43.26 -4.21
C GLY A 14 0.91 41.80 -3.99
N LEU A 15 1.08 40.96 -5.00
CA LEU A 15 1.01 39.50 -4.88
C LEU A 15 2.18 39.02 -4.02
N LEU A 16 1.94 38.89 -2.71
CA LEU A 16 2.82 38.15 -1.79
C LEU A 16 2.66 36.66 -2.11
N SER A 17 3.42 36.16 -3.08
CA SER A 17 3.62 34.73 -3.28
C SER A 17 4.41 34.20 -2.09
N THR A 18 3.73 33.58 -1.12
CA THR A 18 4.41 32.80 -0.09
C THR A 18 5.09 31.61 -0.77
N VAL A 19 6.41 31.70 -0.95
CA VAL A 19 7.24 30.55 -1.29
C VAL A 19 7.18 29.61 -0.08
N TYR A 20 6.29 28.62 -0.12
CA TYR A 20 6.35 27.48 0.80
C TYR A 20 7.63 26.71 0.46
N GLY A 21 8.70 26.96 1.22
CA GLY A 21 9.93 26.19 1.11
C GLY A 21 9.68 24.75 1.55
N GLU A 22 9.96 23.79 0.66
CA GLU A 22 9.88 22.36 0.96
C GLU A 22 10.90 22.04 2.07
N LYS A 23 10.48 21.35 3.15
CA LYS A 23 11.39 20.96 4.23
C LYS A 23 12.47 20.03 3.65
N PRO A 24 13.75 20.16 4.08
CA PRO A 24 14.78 19.22 3.67
C PRO A 24 14.36 17.78 3.98
N LYS A 25 14.50 16.89 2.98
CA LYS A 25 14.25 15.45 3.11
C LYS A 25 15.23 14.83 4.10
N ASP A 26 14.72 14.03 5.03
CA ASP A 26 15.56 13.26 5.94
C ASP A 26 16.03 11.94 5.30
N GLU A 27 16.84 11.16 6.01
CA GLU A 27 17.35 9.88 5.52
C GLU A 27 16.25 8.85 5.22
N TRP A 28 15.10 8.95 5.88
CA TRP A 28 13.95 8.06 5.69
C TRP A 28 13.17 8.46 4.43
N ASP A 29 12.99 9.76 4.19
CA ASP A 29 12.43 10.26 2.94
C ASP A 29 13.32 9.87 1.75
N ILE A 30 14.64 9.92 1.91
CA ILE A 30 15.59 9.46 0.88
C ILE A 30 15.47 7.95 0.67
N ALA A 31 15.37 7.16 1.73
CA ALA A 31 15.22 5.71 1.63
C ALA A 31 13.88 5.29 0.98
N ASP A 32 12.80 6.02 1.25
CA ASP A 32 11.50 5.80 0.59
C ASP A 32 11.62 6.02 -0.93
N LEU A 33 12.24 7.13 -1.33
CA LEU A 33 12.51 7.43 -2.75
C LEU A 33 13.40 6.38 -3.42
N GLN A 34 14.32 5.77 -2.66
CA GLN A 34 15.25 4.75 -3.15
C GLN A 34 14.67 3.32 -3.09
N THR A 35 13.48 3.13 -2.50
CA THR A 35 12.84 1.82 -2.43
C THR A 35 12.66 1.26 -3.83
N LYS A 36 13.14 0.03 -4.04
CA LYS A 36 12.99 -0.68 -5.30
C LYS A 36 11.51 -0.94 -5.58
N ARG A 37 10.98 -0.32 -6.61
CA ARG A 37 9.61 -0.55 -7.09
C ARG A 37 9.66 -1.06 -8.52
N LEU A 38 9.05 -2.21 -8.76
CA LEU A 38 8.99 -2.83 -10.07
C LEU A 38 7.81 -2.29 -10.87
N ALA A 39 8.00 -2.10 -12.18
CA ALA A 39 6.88 -1.91 -13.09
C ALA A 39 6.06 -3.21 -13.18
N PRO A 40 4.73 -3.14 -13.38
CA PRO A 40 3.89 -4.34 -13.48
C PRO A 40 4.37 -5.36 -14.52
N THR A 41 5.01 -4.92 -15.61
CA THR A 41 5.55 -5.78 -16.66
C THR A 41 6.76 -6.63 -16.24
N ALA A 42 7.38 -6.33 -15.10
CA ALA A 42 8.47 -7.13 -14.55
C ALA A 42 7.99 -8.36 -13.77
N LEU A 43 6.67 -8.50 -13.55
CA LEU A 43 6.04 -9.58 -12.79
C LEU A 43 5.37 -10.54 -13.78
N SER A 44 6.11 -11.55 -14.22
CA SER A 44 5.70 -12.44 -15.32
C SER A 44 4.46 -13.27 -15.02
N GLU A 45 4.12 -13.50 -13.75
CA GLU A 45 2.91 -14.23 -13.36
C GLU A 45 1.62 -13.43 -13.58
N LEU A 46 1.69 -12.09 -13.72
CA LEU A 46 0.50 -11.27 -13.84
C LEU A 46 -0.21 -11.47 -15.18
N PRO A 47 -1.54 -11.65 -15.17
CA PRO A 47 -2.35 -11.57 -16.38
C PRO A 47 -2.18 -10.22 -17.09
N LYS A 48 -2.09 -10.25 -18.43
CA LYS A 48 -1.89 -9.04 -19.27
C LYS A 48 -2.91 -7.93 -18.99
N ASN A 49 -4.12 -8.32 -18.65
CA ASN A 49 -5.24 -7.42 -18.41
C ASN A 49 -5.08 -6.71 -17.05
N ILE A 50 -4.61 -7.41 -16.01
CA ILE A 50 -4.22 -6.80 -14.74
C ILE A 50 -3.00 -5.87 -14.91
N ILE A 51 -1.99 -6.27 -15.69
CA ILE A 51 -0.83 -5.40 -16.01
C ILE A 51 -1.29 -4.06 -16.58
N ARG A 52 -2.23 -4.09 -17.54
CA ARG A 52 -2.76 -2.88 -18.17
C ARG A 52 -3.47 -1.98 -17.15
N GLU A 53 -4.32 -2.55 -16.30
CA GLU A 53 -5.01 -1.79 -15.26
C GLU A 53 -4.04 -1.17 -14.24
N LEU A 54 -3.03 -1.92 -13.79
CA LEU A 54 -1.99 -1.40 -12.91
C LEU A 54 -1.21 -0.24 -13.56
N GLN A 55 -0.87 -0.36 -14.84
CA GLN A 55 -0.21 0.72 -15.60
C GLN A 55 -1.10 1.96 -15.70
N MET A 56 -2.39 1.80 -16.01
CA MET A 56 -3.35 2.92 -16.07
C MET A 56 -3.50 3.62 -14.72
N ARG A 57 -3.39 2.88 -13.61
CA ARG A 57 -3.39 3.45 -12.26
C ARG A 57 -2.10 4.19 -11.90
N GLY A 58 -1.02 4.01 -12.66
CA GLY A 58 0.31 4.50 -12.32
C GLY A 58 0.96 3.69 -11.20
N CYS A 59 0.60 2.41 -11.11
CA CYS A 59 1.05 1.51 -10.06
C CYS A 59 2.48 1.01 -10.30
N THR A 60 3.25 0.93 -9.21
CA THR A 60 4.50 0.19 -9.14
C THR A 60 4.46 -0.75 -7.93
N ILE A 61 5.18 -1.86 -7.97
CA ILE A 61 5.12 -2.89 -6.92
C ILE A 61 6.38 -2.77 -6.05
N PRO A 62 6.29 -2.26 -4.81
CA PRO A 62 7.46 -2.11 -3.95
C PRO A 62 7.99 -3.48 -3.53
N GLN A 63 9.30 -3.58 -3.35
CA GLN A 63 10.01 -4.83 -3.04
C GLN A 63 10.73 -4.67 -1.71
N THR A 64 10.70 -5.72 -0.89
CA THR A 64 11.39 -5.77 0.40
C THR A 64 12.89 -5.93 0.24
N TYR A 65 13.64 -5.56 1.28
CA TYR A 65 15.11 -5.61 1.27
C TYR A 65 15.69 -7.04 1.28
N ASP A 66 14.93 -8.01 1.78
CA ASP A 66 15.38 -9.37 2.11
C ASP A 66 15.05 -10.39 1.01
N ASN A 67 14.09 -10.10 0.13
CA ASN A 67 13.70 -11.00 -0.95
C ASN A 67 14.25 -10.51 -2.31
N PRO A 68 15.22 -11.23 -2.92
CA PRO A 68 15.81 -10.84 -4.19
C PRO A 68 14.89 -11.08 -5.39
N LYS A 69 13.88 -11.95 -5.25
CA LYS A 69 12.93 -12.28 -6.32
C LYS A 69 11.79 -11.28 -6.34
N PRO A 70 11.21 -11.00 -7.52
CA PRO A 70 9.97 -10.24 -7.60
C PRO A 70 8.87 -10.87 -6.72
N HIS A 71 8.21 -10.04 -5.92
CA HIS A 71 7.14 -10.43 -5.00
C HIS A 71 6.14 -9.28 -4.84
N ASN A 72 5.26 -9.35 -3.83
CA ASN A 72 4.18 -8.39 -3.60
C ASN A 72 3.06 -8.40 -4.66
N VAL A 73 2.99 -9.52 -5.36
CA VAL A 73 1.88 -9.97 -6.19
C VAL A 73 1.56 -11.39 -5.74
N ILE A 74 0.31 -11.64 -5.32
CA ILE A 74 -0.12 -12.96 -4.84
C ILE A 74 -1.42 -13.39 -5.52
N HIS A 75 -1.54 -14.70 -5.71
CA HIS A 75 -2.68 -15.37 -6.31
C HIS A 75 -3.27 -16.35 -5.31
N GLY A 76 -4.57 -16.28 -5.06
CA GLY A 76 -5.24 -17.07 -4.02
C GLY A 76 -6.75 -16.99 -4.06
N GLU A 77 -7.39 -17.64 -3.09
CA GLU A 77 -8.84 -17.73 -2.95
C GLU A 77 -9.37 -16.76 -1.89
N PHE A 78 -9.31 -15.46 -2.16
CA PHE A 78 -9.57 -14.43 -1.15
C PHE A 78 -11.05 -14.12 -0.93
N ALA A 79 -11.92 -14.26 -1.93
CA ALA A 79 -13.34 -13.94 -1.74
C ALA A 79 -14.13 -15.12 -1.18
N LYS A 80 -13.75 -16.33 -1.59
CA LYS A 80 -14.37 -17.62 -1.26
C LYS A 80 -13.57 -18.76 -1.87
N LYS A 81 -13.76 -19.96 -1.32
CA LYS A 81 -13.15 -21.19 -1.83
C LYS A 81 -13.46 -21.43 -3.31
N GLY A 82 -12.44 -21.86 -4.06
CA GLY A 82 -12.51 -22.16 -5.49
C GLY A 82 -12.57 -20.94 -6.41
N ARG A 83 -12.49 -19.71 -5.88
CA ARG A 83 -12.36 -18.50 -6.69
C ARG A 83 -10.88 -18.16 -6.86
N SER A 84 -10.50 -17.79 -8.08
CA SER A 84 -9.14 -17.43 -8.44
C SER A 84 -8.99 -15.90 -8.42
N ASP A 85 -8.46 -15.34 -7.34
CA ASP A 85 -8.32 -13.90 -7.09
C ASP A 85 -6.84 -13.47 -7.07
N TRP A 86 -6.56 -12.21 -7.42
CA TRP A 86 -5.23 -11.63 -7.29
C TRP A 86 -5.22 -10.51 -6.25
N ALA A 87 -4.17 -10.44 -5.44
CA ALA A 87 -3.88 -9.29 -4.60
C ALA A 87 -2.50 -8.72 -4.94
N ILE A 88 -2.42 -7.41 -5.10
CA ILE A 88 -1.21 -6.70 -5.50
C ILE A 88 -0.97 -5.55 -4.52
N LEU A 89 0.21 -5.49 -3.92
CA LEU A 89 0.63 -4.33 -3.17
C LEU A 89 1.07 -3.26 -4.16
N CYS A 90 0.20 -2.26 -4.34
CA CYS A 90 0.36 -1.21 -5.33
C CYS A 90 0.84 0.08 -4.67
N SER A 91 2.05 0.52 -5.02
CA SER A 91 2.57 1.83 -4.64
C SER A 91 2.40 2.85 -5.75
N LYS A 92 1.81 3.99 -5.41
CA LYS A 92 1.76 5.21 -6.23
C LYS A 92 2.12 6.40 -5.35
N ASN A 93 3.06 7.22 -5.81
CA ASN A 93 3.52 8.41 -5.07
C ASN A 93 3.93 8.10 -3.61
N MET A 94 4.64 6.99 -3.39
CA MET A 94 5.12 6.53 -2.07
C MET A 94 4.00 6.20 -1.07
N VAL A 95 2.80 5.90 -1.56
CA VAL A 95 1.69 5.37 -0.78
C VAL A 95 1.31 4.02 -1.38
N SER A 96 1.29 2.98 -0.55
CA SER A 96 0.89 1.63 -0.96
C SER A 96 -0.49 1.24 -0.47
N VAL A 97 -1.25 0.62 -1.36
CA VAL A 97 -2.57 0.05 -1.12
C VAL A 97 -2.60 -1.38 -1.67
N ILE A 98 -3.31 -2.29 -1.00
CA ILE A 98 -3.51 -3.65 -1.51
C ILE A 98 -4.73 -3.60 -2.44
N LEU A 99 -4.51 -3.90 -3.72
CA LEU A 99 -5.55 -4.01 -4.73
C LEU A 99 -5.95 -5.47 -4.91
N ILE A 100 -7.25 -5.77 -4.82
CA ILE A 100 -7.78 -7.13 -5.01
C ILE A 100 -8.63 -7.19 -6.28
N PHE A 101 -8.18 -8.01 -7.22
CA PHE A 101 -8.83 -8.28 -8.51
C PHE A 101 -9.61 -9.59 -8.43
N TRP A 102 -10.92 -9.47 -8.22
CA TRP A 102 -11.81 -10.62 -8.05
C TRP A 102 -11.95 -11.42 -9.34
N GLY A 103 -11.63 -12.72 -9.32
CA GLY A 103 -11.68 -13.55 -10.52
C GLY A 103 -10.70 -13.10 -11.62
N GLY A 104 -9.73 -12.25 -11.30
CA GLY A 104 -8.85 -11.58 -12.28
C GLY A 104 -9.53 -10.46 -13.10
N ALA A 105 -10.72 -10.00 -12.69
CA ALA A 105 -11.43 -8.92 -13.36
C ALA A 105 -10.85 -7.53 -13.02
N GLU A 106 -10.75 -6.66 -14.02
CA GLU A 106 -10.30 -5.26 -13.87
C GLU A 106 -11.38 -4.33 -13.29
N LYS A 107 -12.61 -4.82 -13.16
CA LYS A 107 -13.74 -4.05 -12.62
C LYS A 107 -14.00 -4.43 -11.16
N ASN A 108 -14.50 -3.47 -10.39
CA ASN A 108 -14.83 -3.66 -8.97
C ASN A 108 -13.62 -4.11 -8.13
N VAL A 109 -12.43 -3.61 -8.47
CA VAL A 109 -11.20 -3.84 -7.68
C VAL A 109 -11.43 -3.32 -6.26
N SER A 110 -11.17 -4.17 -5.26
CA SER A 110 -11.20 -3.73 -3.86
C SER A 110 -9.87 -3.13 -3.46
N GLU A 111 -9.89 -2.13 -2.60
CA GLU A 111 -8.69 -1.45 -2.10
C GLU A 111 -8.71 -1.49 -0.57
N ILE A 112 -7.62 -1.96 0.04
CA ILE A 112 -7.49 -2.06 1.51
C ILE A 112 -6.09 -1.66 1.97
N ALA A 113 -5.98 -1.32 3.26
CA ALA A 113 -4.71 -1.06 3.94
C ALA A 113 -3.81 -0.03 3.24
N GLU A 114 -4.40 1.09 2.81
CA GLU A 114 -3.64 2.22 2.26
C GLU A 114 -2.75 2.83 3.35
N MET A 115 -1.44 2.91 3.10
CA MET A 115 -0.46 3.47 4.04
C MET A 115 0.72 4.09 3.31
N PRO A 116 1.35 5.16 3.85
CA PRO A 116 2.63 5.65 3.35
C PRO A 116 3.71 4.57 3.40
N ASP A 117 4.48 4.42 2.33
CA ASP A 117 5.52 3.40 2.20
C ASP A 117 6.61 3.55 3.28
N LYS A 118 6.96 4.80 3.61
CA LYS A 118 7.86 5.13 4.73
C LYS A 118 7.49 4.49 6.07
N THR A 119 6.23 4.13 6.29
CA THR A 119 5.77 3.45 7.51
C THR A 119 6.40 2.06 7.67
N PHE A 120 6.76 1.44 6.54
CA PHE A 120 7.34 0.11 6.47
C PHE A 120 8.83 0.12 6.15
N LEU A 121 9.51 1.26 6.37
CA LEU A 121 10.96 1.33 6.35
C LEU A 121 11.52 0.92 7.71
N GLN A 122 12.66 0.23 7.70
CA GLN A 122 13.44 -0.04 8.91
C GLN A 122 14.94 -0.04 8.64
N GLY A 123 15.73 0.07 9.72
CA GLY A 123 17.16 -0.19 9.63
C GLY A 123 17.44 -1.66 9.37
N ILE A 124 18.22 -1.98 8.34
CA ILE A 124 18.52 -3.34 7.90
C ILE A 124 19.98 -3.75 8.18
N GLY A 125 20.61 -3.04 9.13
CA GLY A 125 22.02 -3.18 9.46
C GLY A 125 22.97 -2.36 8.56
N GLY A 126 24.20 -2.15 9.03
CA GLY A 126 25.24 -1.43 8.28
C GLY A 126 24.90 0.02 7.95
N GLY A 127 24.02 0.67 8.75
CA GLY A 127 23.56 2.04 8.52
C GLY A 127 22.62 2.21 7.33
N LYS A 128 22.03 1.12 6.80
CA LYS A 128 21.09 1.15 5.68
C LYS A 128 19.65 1.09 6.16
N ILE A 129 18.75 1.72 5.41
CA ILE A 129 17.30 1.67 5.59
C ILE A 129 16.70 0.91 4.40
N GLY A 130 15.75 0.01 4.66
CA GLY A 130 15.10 -0.81 3.65
C GLY A 130 13.59 -0.92 3.84
N TYR A 131 12.86 -1.08 2.72
CA TYR A 131 11.42 -1.33 2.71
C TYR A 131 11.10 -2.76 3.14
N SER A 132 10.02 -2.94 3.89
CA SER A 132 9.72 -4.19 4.60
C SER A 132 8.24 -4.55 4.65
N ARG A 133 7.40 -3.95 3.79
CA ARG A 133 6.00 -4.39 3.65
C ARG A 133 5.93 -5.56 2.68
N ALA A 134 5.36 -6.68 3.12
CA ALA A 134 5.14 -7.85 2.29
C ALA A 134 3.72 -8.38 2.43
N ILE A 135 3.12 -8.78 1.31
CA ILE A 135 1.86 -9.53 1.32
C ILE A 135 2.09 -11.01 1.01
N THR A 136 1.44 -11.90 1.75
CA THR A 136 1.46 -13.35 1.49
C THR A 136 0.07 -13.98 1.62
N VAL A 137 -0.12 -15.14 0.97
CA VAL A 137 -1.35 -15.93 1.08
C VAL A 137 -1.28 -16.76 2.36
N VAL A 138 -2.32 -16.67 3.20
CA VAL A 138 -2.39 -17.46 4.43
C VAL A 138 -3.71 -18.24 4.54
N GLY A 139 -3.61 -19.46 5.04
CA GLY A 139 -4.75 -20.34 5.22
C GLY A 139 -5.23 -20.43 6.67
N LYS A 140 -6.29 -21.23 6.88
CA LYS A 140 -6.89 -21.50 8.20
C LYS A 140 -5.89 -21.82 9.30
N LYS A 141 -4.88 -22.65 9.02
CA LYS A 141 -3.90 -23.03 10.04
C LYS A 141 -3.17 -21.80 10.58
N PHE A 142 -2.65 -20.94 9.69
CA PHE A 142 -1.96 -19.71 10.07
C PHE A 142 -2.88 -18.82 10.90
N ILE A 143 -4.06 -18.48 10.39
CA ILE A 143 -5.02 -17.58 11.05
C ILE A 143 -5.40 -18.09 12.45
N MET A 144 -5.75 -19.38 12.55
CA MET A 144 -6.20 -19.95 13.81
C MET A 144 -5.08 -20.16 14.81
N ASP A 145 -3.86 -20.45 14.36
CA ASP A 145 -2.72 -20.61 15.27
C ASP A 145 -2.28 -19.25 15.83
N HIS A 146 -2.23 -18.21 15.01
CA HIS A 146 -1.92 -16.85 15.47
C HIS A 146 -2.97 -16.31 16.43
N TYR A 147 -4.26 -16.50 16.14
CA TYR A 147 -5.33 -16.16 17.09
C TYR A 147 -5.19 -16.88 18.45
N LYS A 148 -4.78 -18.15 18.48
CA LYS A 148 -4.59 -18.87 19.75
C LYS A 148 -3.43 -18.33 20.58
N VAL A 149 -2.36 -17.88 19.91
CA VAL A 149 -1.14 -17.41 20.58
C VAL A 149 -1.32 -15.96 21.04
N TYR A 150 -1.81 -15.10 20.16
CA TYR A 150 -1.82 -13.65 20.35
C TYR A 150 -3.21 -13.08 20.70
N GLY A 151 -4.28 -13.86 20.56
CA GLY A 151 -5.65 -13.43 20.84
C GLY A 151 -6.22 -12.52 19.75
N GLY A 152 -6.99 -11.50 20.15
CA GLY A 152 -7.65 -10.57 19.24
C GLY A 152 -9.12 -10.90 18.94
N LEU A 153 -9.65 -10.35 17.84
CA LEU A 153 -11.01 -10.65 17.39
C LEU A 153 -11.12 -12.12 17.02
N LYS A 154 -12.09 -12.83 17.61
CA LYS A 154 -12.35 -14.23 17.27
C LYS A 154 -12.61 -14.37 15.77
N PRO A 155 -11.78 -15.14 15.03
CA PRO A 155 -11.97 -15.30 13.61
C PRO A 155 -13.33 -15.93 13.27
N PRO A 156 -13.97 -15.52 12.16
CA PRO A 156 -15.13 -16.22 11.64
C PRO A 156 -14.73 -17.65 11.18
N PRO A 157 -15.68 -18.48 10.70
CA PRO A 157 -15.33 -19.73 10.05
C PRO A 157 -14.37 -19.46 8.87
N ILE A 158 -13.14 -19.96 8.99
CA ILE A 158 -12.13 -19.83 7.94
C ILE A 158 -12.31 -20.97 6.93
N ASP A 159 -12.89 -20.65 5.78
CA ASP A 159 -13.19 -21.59 4.71
C ASP A 159 -12.48 -21.27 3.38
N HIS A 160 -11.70 -20.18 3.35
CA HIS A 160 -10.90 -19.72 2.22
C HIS A 160 -9.64 -18.99 2.73
N GLU A 161 -8.84 -18.43 1.83
CA GLU A 161 -7.54 -17.83 2.14
C GLU A 161 -7.66 -16.36 2.55
N GLY A 162 -6.74 -15.91 3.41
CA GLY A 162 -6.56 -14.49 3.76
C GLY A 162 -5.28 -13.93 3.17
N ILE A 163 -5.11 -12.62 3.33
CA ILE A 163 -3.90 -11.88 2.94
C ILE A 163 -3.18 -11.46 4.22
N ASP A 164 -2.02 -12.04 4.49
CA ASP A 164 -1.13 -11.56 5.55
C ASP A 164 -0.37 -10.34 5.05
N ASP A 165 -0.52 -9.20 5.71
CA ASP A 165 0.13 -7.91 5.43
C ASP A 165 1.15 -7.64 6.54
N ALA A 166 2.41 -7.91 6.22
CA ALA A 166 3.49 -7.97 7.18
C ALA A 166 4.42 -6.77 7.07
N PHE A 167 4.82 -6.25 8.23
CA PHE A 167 6.10 -5.57 8.43
C PHE A 167 7.11 -6.65 8.81
N ILE A 168 7.93 -7.07 7.84
CA ILE A 168 8.91 -8.15 7.98
C ILE A 168 9.75 -7.98 9.26
N GLU A 169 9.92 -9.09 10.00
CA GLU A 169 10.64 -9.19 11.28
C GLU A 169 10.02 -8.41 12.46
N LYS A 170 8.89 -7.74 12.26
CA LYS A 170 8.20 -6.98 13.31
C LYS A 170 6.83 -7.51 13.65
N GLY A 171 5.98 -7.68 12.65
CA GLY A 171 4.62 -8.18 12.86
C GLY A 171 3.76 -8.08 11.61
N SER A 172 2.53 -8.58 11.69
CA SER A 172 1.59 -8.64 10.58
C SER A 172 0.14 -8.64 11.07
N SER A 173 -0.74 -8.27 10.15
CA SER A 173 -2.19 -8.42 10.27
C SER A 173 -2.70 -9.28 9.12
N VAL A 174 -3.80 -10.00 9.32
CA VAL A 174 -4.44 -10.77 8.26
C VAL A 174 -5.73 -10.10 7.82
N HIS A 175 -5.78 -9.68 6.56
CA HIS A 175 -7.00 -9.24 5.91
C HIS A 175 -7.81 -10.45 5.43
N TYR A 176 -9.01 -10.62 5.98
CA TYR A 176 -9.90 -11.76 5.68
C TYR A 176 -11.27 -11.26 5.21
N TYR A 177 -11.70 -11.69 4.01
CA TYR A 177 -12.97 -11.25 3.44
C TYR A 177 -14.13 -12.12 3.91
N TYR A 178 -15.02 -11.56 4.72
CA TYR A 178 -16.15 -12.31 5.27
C TYR A 178 -17.47 -11.58 5.03
N ARG A 179 -18.40 -12.27 4.34
CA ARG A 179 -19.77 -11.80 4.08
C ARG A 179 -19.82 -10.38 3.48
N GLY A 180 -18.96 -10.10 2.51
CA GLY A 180 -18.96 -8.81 1.82
C GLY A 180 -18.08 -7.73 2.46
N ASN A 181 -17.41 -8.02 3.57
CA ASN A 181 -16.62 -7.06 4.32
C ASN A 181 -15.21 -7.60 4.57
N TRP A 182 -14.23 -6.69 4.56
CA TRP A 182 -12.88 -7.00 5.03
C TRP A 182 -12.83 -6.94 6.55
N LEU A 183 -12.28 -7.98 7.15
CA LEU A 183 -11.94 -8.03 8.56
C LEU A 183 -10.42 -8.01 8.69
N GLU A 184 -9.93 -7.26 9.66
CA GLU A 184 -8.54 -7.35 10.10
C GLU A 184 -8.48 -8.33 11.28
N LEU A 185 -7.76 -9.43 11.08
CA LEU A 185 -7.53 -10.48 12.06
C LEU A 185 -6.07 -10.42 12.51
N THR A 186 -5.80 -10.96 13.70
CA THR A 186 -4.44 -11.02 14.24
C THR A 186 -3.52 -11.90 13.38
N GLY A 187 -2.38 -11.33 12.99
CA GLY A 187 -1.27 -12.03 12.35
C GLY A 187 -0.16 -12.38 13.35
N ALA A 188 1.10 -12.22 12.95
CA ALA A 188 2.25 -12.35 13.84
C ALA A 188 2.49 -11.04 14.59
N ASP A 189 2.56 -11.07 15.92
CA ASP A 189 2.88 -9.90 16.78
C ASP A 189 4.00 -10.28 17.76
#